data_AF-A0A6B3KM80-F1
#
_entry.id   AF-A0A6B3KM80-F1
#
_cell.length_a   1.000
_cell.length_b   1.000
_cell.length_c   1.000
_cell.angle_alpha   90.00
_cell.angle_beta   90.00
_cell.angle_gamma   90.00
#
_symmetry.space_group_name_H-M   'P 1'
#
loop_
_entity.id
_entity.type
_entity.pdbx_description
1 polymer ?
#
loop_
_entity_poly.entity_id
_entity_poly.type
_entity_poly.pdbx_seq_one_letter_code
_entity_poly.pdbx_strand_id
1 'polypeptide(L)' 'MARASASLQPEIYQTLQAIAKQKKVSVAWVIRDAAEKYIAAQWPLLETK' A
#
# COMPACT_ATOMS: atom_id res chain seq x y z
N MET A 1 -7.67 15.19 1.45
CA MET A 1 -7.27 13.79 1.18
C MET A 1 -7.75 13.43 -0.22
N ALA A 2 -6.87 12.89 -1.06
CA ALA A 2 -7.24 12.32 -2.35
C ALA A 2 -7.60 10.84 -2.17
N ARG A 3 -8.71 10.40 -2.77
CA ARG A 3 -9.10 8.99 -2.83
C ARG A 3 -8.79 8.48 -4.23
N ALA A 4 -7.96 7.44 -4.30
CA ALA A 4 -7.76 6.66 -5.51
C ALA A 4 -8.42 5.29 -5.34
N SER A 5 -8.94 4.75 -6.44
CA SER A 5 -9.41 3.38 -6.52
C SER A 5 -8.55 2.66 -7.55
N ALA A 6 -8.02 1.50 -7.20
CA ALA A 6 -7.26 0.65 -8.10
C ALA A 6 -7.74 -0.79 -7.95
N SER A 7 -7.83 -1.50 -9.08
CA SER A 7 -8.09 -2.94 -9.07
C SER A 7 -6.82 -3.68 -8.70
N LEU A 8 -6.93 -4.58 -7.71
CA LEU A 8 -5.83 -5.44 -7.28
C LEU A 8 -6.09 -6.86 -7.78
N GLN A 9 -5.02 -7.58 -8.12
CA GLN A 9 -5.13 -9.01 -8.36
C GLN A 9 -5.63 -9.71 -7.07
N PRO A 10 -6.49 -10.74 -7.19
CA PRO A 10 -7.12 -11.38 -6.04
C PRO A 10 -6.11 -11.96 -5.04
N GLU A 11 -4.99 -12.51 -5.52
CA GLU A 11 -3.90 -13.03 -4.68
C GLU A 11 -3.24 -11.95 -3.81
N ILE A 12 -3.04 -10.75 -4.38
CA ILE A 12 -2.46 -9.60 -3.68
C ILE A 12 -3.44 -9.12 -2.62
N TYR A 13 -4.72 -9.00 -2.97
CA TYR A 13 -5.75 -8.57 -2.03
C TYR A 13 -5.89 -9.54 -0.85
N GLN A 14 -5.88 -10.84 -1.10
CA GLN A 14 -5.92 -11.86 -0.02
C GLN A 14 -4.70 -11.75 0.90
N THR A 15 -3.52 -11.53 0.35
CA THR A 15 -2.29 -11.33 1.12
C THR A 15 -2.40 -10.09 2.02
N LEU A 16 -2.89 -8.98 1.48
CA LEU A 16 -3.14 -7.74 2.24
C LEU A 16 -4.18 -7.96 3.35
N GLN A 17 -5.24 -8.73 3.10
CA GLN A 17 -6.22 -9.09 4.13
C GLN A 17 -5.59 -9.91 5.26
N ALA A 18 -4.73 -10.87 4.94
CA ALA A 18 -4.02 -11.67 5.94
C ALA A 18 -3.09 -10.80 6.81
N ILE A 19 -2.36 -9.87 6.20
CA ILE A 19 -1.49 -8.91 6.90
C ILE A 19 -2.32 -7.99 7.81
N ALA A 20 -3.43 -7.46 7.28
CA ALA A 20 -4.33 -6.58 8.03
C ALA A 20 -4.89 -7.30 9.27
N LYS A 21 -5.32 -8.56 9.13
CA LYS A 21 -5.81 -9.40 10.23
C LYS A 21 -4.73 -9.64 11.29
N GLN A 22 -3.51 -9.97 10.88
CA GLN A 22 -2.39 -10.20 11.80
C GLN A 22 -2.02 -8.94 12.58
N LYS A 23 -1.99 -7.78 11.91
CA LYS A 23 -1.65 -6.49 12.51
C LYS A 23 -2.83 -5.82 13.24
N LYS A 24 -4.04 -6.39 13.17
CA LYS A 24 -5.30 -5.82 13.71
C LYS A 24 -5.61 -4.41 13.17
N VAL A 25 -5.38 -4.20 11.88
CA VAL A 25 -5.63 -2.94 11.17
C VAL A 25 -6.54 -3.18 9.96
N SER A 26 -6.99 -2.11 9.31
CA SER A 26 -7.76 -2.22 8.07
C SER A 26 -6.86 -2.45 6.85
N VAL A 27 -7.39 -3.07 5.80
CA VAL A 27 -6.67 -3.25 4.52
C VAL A 27 -6.24 -1.91 3.93
N ALA A 28 -7.08 -0.88 4.05
CA ALA A 28 -6.76 0.47 3.61
C ALA A 28 -5.55 1.06 4.36
N TRP A 29 -5.40 0.77 5.65
CA TRP A 29 -4.21 1.16 6.42
C TRP A 29 -2.95 0.47 5.88
N VAL A 30 -3.03 -0.83 5.56
CA VAL A 30 -1.90 -1.58 4.99
C VAL A 30 -1.50 -1.03 3.63
N ILE A 31 -2.47 -0.73 2.77
CA ILE A 31 -2.22 -0.14 1.44
C ILE A 31 -1.53 1.22 1.58
N ARG A 32 -1.97 2.04 2.53
CA ARG A 32 -1.34 3.33 2.83
C ARG A 32 0.11 3.16 3.28
N ASP A 33 0.37 2.32 4.28
CA ASP A 33 1.72 2.04 4.79
C ASP A 33 2.65 1.51 3.69
N ALA A 34 2.14 0.61 2.84
CA ALA A 34 2.88 0.09 1.69
C ALA A 34 3.19 1.18 0.65
N ALA A 35 2.25 2.09 0.38
CA ALA A 35 2.48 3.21 -0.54
C ALA A 35 3.55 4.18 0.00
N GLU A 36 3.48 4.55 1.29
CA GLU A 36 4.48 5.41 1.92
C GLU A 36 5.88 4.79 1.85
N LYS A 37 5.99 3.48 2.12
CA LYS A 37 7.25 2.73 2.01
C LYS A 37 7.75 2.59 0.57
N TYR A 38 6.85 2.37 -0.38
CA TYR A 38 7.20 2.29 -1.78
C TYR A 38 7.82 3.60 -2.27
N ILE A 39 7.18 4.73 -1.99
CA ILE A 39 7.71 6.06 -2.35
C ILE A 39 9.08 6.30 -1.70
N ALA A 40 9.23 6.00 -0.41
CA ALA A 40 10.50 6.15 0.29
C ALA A 40 11.61 5.28 -0.32
N ALA A 41 11.29 4.06 -0.75
CA ALA A 41 12.24 3.16 -1.42
C ALA A 41 12.59 3.58 -2.85
N GLN A 42 11.73 4.37 -3.52
CA GLN A 42 12.00 4.91 -4.85
C GLN A 42 12.78 6.24 -4.80
N TRP A 43 13.04 6.82 -3.63
CA TRP A 43 13.91 7.99 -3.50
C TRP A 43 15.38 7.55 -3.55
N PRO A 44 16.27 8.15 -4.39
CA PRO A 44 16.18 9.46 -5.07
C PRO A 44 15.67 9.44 -6.53
N LEU A 45 15.17 8.31 -7.05
CA LEU A 45 14.70 8.22 -8.45
C LEU A 45 13.52 9.15 -8.76
N LEU A 46 12.79 9.58 -7.73
CA LEU A 46 11.70 10.58 -7.82
C LEU A 46 12.17 12.03 -7.56
N GLU A 47 13.47 12.28 -7.30
CA GLU A 47 14.04 13.64 -7.10
C GLU A 47 14.35 14.40 -8.40
N THR A 48 13.96 13.87 -9.56
CA THR A 48 14.10 14.62 -10.81
C THR A 48 12.82 15.38 -11.13
N LYS A 49 12.90 16.68 -10.78
CA LYS A 49 12.27 17.88 -11.37
C LYS A 49 11.08 18.50 -10.64
#